data_AF-A0A1I3BKI2-F1
#
_entry.id   AF-A0A1I3BKI2-F1
#
_cell.length_a   1.000
_cell.length_b   1.000
_cell.length_c   1.000
_cell.angle_alpha   90.00
_cell.angle_beta   90.00
_cell.angle_gamma   90.00
#
_symmetry.space_group_name_H-M   'P 1'
#
loop_
_entity.id
_entity.type
_entity.pdbx_description
1 polymer ?
#
loop_
_entity_poly.entity_id
_entity_poly.type
_entity_poly.pdbx_seq_one_letter_code
_entity_poly.pdbx_strand_id
1 'polypeptide(L)'
;MEELIGRELLLEELKNSPTSLTAAEKRPGFTINDQAITCNRCGSNQKKHRARTACTCGENCFYCTNCLQMGKVKSCSTLYHLPETNQFPMMPEPILTWTGTLSKQQQAASDDIVATIERKETRLIWAVTGAGKTEMLFQGIALALQQKKRLCIASPRVDVCLELGPRLQKAFASVRLAVLHGAMEEDYRYTQLVIATTHQLLRFKEAFDVLIIDEVDAFPFYLDQTLQFAANKAKKKTAALIYLSATPNKQLQAAVAKKRLLATILPARYHGFILPVPVLRWIGNWQEMIQKKQKGQLYRLICQLLSNKRRFLLFVPNIHLMQQLEVCLQEWLPDLSFASVFAADEKRREKVQAMRDEKLDCLLTTTILERGVTFRDIDVLVLGAEDRTFTEAALVQIAGRAGRHKDYPEGLVLYLHHGRTKEMIHARQQILSMNRLAKKRGLIK
;
A
#
# COMPACT_ATOMS: atom_id res chain seq x y z
N MET A 1 -24.54 -12.02 -15.80
CA MET A 1 -23.54 -13.12 -15.68
C MET A 1 -22.10 -12.61 -15.67
N GLU A 2 -21.78 -11.52 -16.37
CA GLU A 2 -20.41 -10.94 -16.39
C GLU A 2 -19.83 -10.65 -14.99
N GLU A 3 -20.69 -10.33 -14.01
CA GLU A 3 -20.29 -10.14 -12.60
C GLU A 3 -19.57 -11.33 -11.97
N LEU A 4 -19.77 -12.54 -12.50
CA LEU A 4 -19.19 -13.80 -12.02
C LEU A 4 -17.91 -14.22 -12.77
N ILE A 5 -17.59 -13.62 -13.92
CA ILE A 5 -16.42 -14.01 -14.73
C ILE A 5 -15.13 -13.68 -13.96
N GLY A 6 -14.37 -14.72 -13.63
CA GLY A 6 -13.18 -14.66 -12.77
C GLY A 6 -13.49 -14.36 -11.29
N ARG A 7 -14.77 -14.30 -10.89
CA ARG A 7 -15.18 -13.97 -9.51
C ARG A 7 -15.85 -15.14 -8.82
N GLU A 8 -15.75 -15.19 -7.49
CA GLU A 8 -16.36 -16.22 -6.66
C GLU A 8 -17.18 -15.55 -5.53
N LEU A 9 -18.51 -15.50 -5.71
CA LEU A 9 -19.44 -14.68 -4.93
C LEU A 9 -20.52 -15.49 -4.23
N LEU A 10 -21.10 -14.95 -3.16
CA LEU A 10 -22.33 -15.48 -2.57
C LEU A 10 -23.53 -15.07 -3.44
N LEU A 11 -24.64 -15.81 -3.35
CA LEU A 11 -25.88 -15.43 -4.01
C LEU A 11 -26.36 -14.03 -3.60
N GLU A 12 -26.24 -13.73 -2.30
CA GLU A 12 -26.60 -12.44 -1.68
C GLU A 12 -25.74 -11.26 -2.21
N GLU A 13 -24.58 -11.53 -2.82
CA GLU A 13 -23.70 -10.52 -3.40
C GLU A 13 -23.96 -10.23 -4.87
N LEU A 14 -24.84 -11.01 -5.53
CA LEU A 14 -25.23 -10.80 -6.92
C LEU A 14 -26.38 -9.81 -6.97
N LYS A 15 -26.17 -8.64 -7.59
CA LYS A 15 -27.20 -7.59 -7.69
C LYS A 15 -28.30 -7.98 -8.68
N ASN A 16 -27.92 -8.67 -9.76
CA ASN A 16 -28.83 -9.17 -10.76
C ASN A 16 -29.07 -10.66 -10.53
N SER A 17 -30.23 -11.04 -10.00
CA SER A 17 -30.66 -12.45 -9.87
C SER A 17 -30.61 -13.11 -11.25
N PRO A 18 -29.62 -13.96 -11.57
CA PRO A 18 -29.53 -14.52 -12.91
C PRO A 18 -30.68 -15.51 -13.08
N THR A 19 -31.46 -15.36 -14.13
CA THR A 19 -32.56 -16.25 -14.51
C THR A 19 -32.12 -17.71 -14.69
N SER A 20 -30.81 -17.98 -14.76
CA SER A 20 -30.25 -19.32 -14.57
C SER A 20 -28.78 -19.26 -14.11
N LEU A 21 -28.49 -19.70 -12.88
CA LEU A 21 -27.13 -19.95 -12.35
C LEU A 21 -26.62 -21.36 -12.71
N THR A 22 -27.22 -22.02 -13.71
CA THR A 22 -26.94 -23.41 -14.08
C THR A 22 -25.52 -23.60 -14.61
N ALA A 23 -24.99 -22.62 -15.37
CA ALA A 23 -23.64 -22.66 -15.91
C ALA A 23 -22.55 -22.28 -14.89
N ALA A 24 -22.90 -21.80 -13.69
CA ALA A 24 -21.94 -21.40 -12.68
C ALA A 24 -21.40 -22.60 -11.91
N GLU A 25 -20.07 -22.65 -11.73
CA GLU A 25 -19.45 -23.56 -10.77
C GLU A 25 -19.94 -23.23 -9.36
N LYS A 26 -20.39 -24.25 -8.64
CA LYS A 26 -20.86 -24.12 -7.26
C LYS A 26 -19.85 -24.76 -6.32
N ARG A 27 -19.40 -24.00 -5.33
CA ARG A 27 -18.50 -24.49 -4.27
C ARG A 27 -19.13 -24.23 -2.91
N PRO A 28 -19.07 -25.16 -1.95
CA PRO A 28 -19.56 -24.89 -0.61
C PRO A 28 -18.76 -23.75 0.04
N GLY A 29 -19.38 -22.99 0.94
CA GLY A 29 -18.71 -21.94 1.70
C GLY A 29 -17.56 -22.49 2.57
N PHE A 30 -17.68 -23.74 3.02
CA PHE A 30 -16.67 -24.45 3.79
C PHE A 30 -16.43 -25.86 3.23
N THR A 31 -15.18 -26.29 3.27
CA THR A 31 -14.80 -27.69 3.07
C THR A 31 -14.47 -28.29 4.44
N ILE A 32 -15.14 -29.39 4.77
CA ILE A 32 -15.01 -30.12 6.04
C ILE A 32 -14.33 -31.45 5.72
N ASN A 33 -13.09 -31.60 6.18
CA ASN A 33 -12.35 -32.86 6.15
C ASN A 33 -12.08 -33.32 7.59
N ASP A 34 -11.73 -34.58 7.79
CA ASP A 34 -11.49 -35.17 9.12
C ASP A 34 -10.47 -34.39 9.98
N GLN A 35 -9.54 -33.69 9.33
CA GLN A 35 -8.48 -32.93 9.99
C GLN A 35 -8.78 -31.43 10.16
N ALA A 36 -9.66 -30.84 9.34
CA ALA A 36 -9.85 -29.39 9.34
C ALA A 36 -11.16 -28.94 8.66
N ILE A 37 -11.72 -27.84 9.18
CA ILE A 37 -12.82 -27.09 8.54
C ILE A 37 -12.24 -25.80 7.95
N THR A 38 -12.24 -25.68 6.63
CA THR A 38 -11.61 -24.57 5.90
C THR A 38 -12.65 -23.73 5.16
N CYS A 39 -12.60 -22.41 5.35
CA CYS A 39 -13.43 -21.47 4.58
C CYS A 39 -12.92 -21.38 3.13
N ASN A 40 -13.77 -21.66 2.15
CA ASN A 40 -13.38 -21.66 0.74
C ASN A 40 -13.20 -20.25 0.15
N ARG A 41 -13.77 -19.22 0.79
CA ARG A 41 -13.52 -17.82 0.41
C ARG A 41 -12.13 -17.36 0.80
N CYS A 42 -11.77 -17.52 2.07
CA CYS A 42 -10.60 -16.88 2.68
C CYS A 42 -9.47 -17.83 3.08
N GLY A 43 -9.68 -19.14 2.99
CA GLY A 43 -8.68 -20.15 3.33
C GLY A 43 -8.47 -20.37 4.82
N SER A 44 -9.17 -19.63 5.69
CA SER A 44 -9.03 -19.79 7.15
C SER A 44 -9.52 -21.18 7.60
N ASN A 45 -8.66 -21.91 8.31
CA ASN A 45 -8.95 -23.19 8.95
C ASN A 45 -9.05 -23.09 10.49
N GLN A 46 -8.82 -21.91 11.06
CA GLN A 46 -8.72 -21.69 12.52
C GLN A 46 -10.10 -21.68 13.19
N LYS A 47 -10.23 -22.38 14.33
CA LYS A 47 -11.49 -22.48 15.09
C LYS A 47 -11.99 -21.13 15.60
N LYS A 48 -11.09 -20.21 15.99
CA LYS A 48 -11.45 -18.86 16.46
C LYS A 48 -12.12 -17.99 15.39
N HIS A 49 -11.95 -18.31 14.10
CA HIS A 49 -12.60 -17.58 13.00
C HIS A 49 -13.98 -18.16 12.64
N ARG A 50 -14.51 -19.08 13.45
CA ARG A 50 -15.83 -19.70 13.26
C ARG A 50 -16.74 -19.32 14.41
N ALA A 51 -17.83 -18.63 14.10
CA ALA A 51 -18.86 -18.26 15.07
C ALA A 51 -20.18 -18.95 14.71
N ARG A 52 -20.91 -19.44 15.72
CA ARG A 52 -22.25 -20.02 15.53
C ARG A 52 -23.26 -18.94 15.17
N THR A 53 -24.29 -19.30 14.40
CA THR A 53 -25.38 -18.42 14.02
C THR A 53 -26.66 -19.22 13.90
N ALA A 54 -27.78 -18.66 14.34
CA ALA A 54 -29.09 -19.16 13.93
C ALA A 54 -29.20 -19.04 12.40
N CYS A 55 -29.66 -20.09 11.73
CA CYS A 55 -29.86 -20.13 10.29
C CYS A 55 -31.04 -21.05 9.97
N THR A 56 -31.73 -20.77 8.88
CA THR A 56 -32.85 -21.59 8.37
C THR A 56 -32.44 -22.99 7.93
N CYS A 57 -31.15 -23.29 7.80
CA CYS A 57 -30.65 -24.62 7.46
C CYS A 57 -30.45 -25.54 8.69
N GLY A 58 -30.72 -25.05 9.91
CA GLY A 58 -30.60 -25.80 11.16
C GLY A 58 -29.84 -25.06 12.27
N GLU A 59 -29.92 -25.60 13.49
CA GLU A 59 -29.45 -24.97 14.73
C GLU A 59 -27.91 -24.92 14.89
N ASN A 60 -27.17 -25.77 14.16
CA ASN A 60 -25.71 -25.87 14.26
C ASN A 60 -24.95 -25.13 13.15
N CYS A 61 -25.57 -24.15 12.50
CA CYS A 61 -24.92 -23.36 11.46
C CYS A 61 -23.82 -22.45 12.05
N PHE A 62 -22.75 -22.24 11.29
CA PHE A 62 -21.67 -21.33 11.65
C PHE A 62 -21.22 -20.51 10.44
N TYR A 63 -20.53 -19.40 10.69
CA TYR A 63 -20.01 -18.52 9.65
C TYR A 63 -18.55 -18.13 9.92
N CYS A 64 -17.88 -17.67 8.86
CA CYS A 64 -16.50 -17.21 8.93
C CYS A 64 -16.46 -15.74 9.38
N THR A 65 -15.84 -15.45 10.53
CA THR A 65 -15.71 -14.07 11.03
C THR A 65 -14.72 -13.26 10.20
N ASN A 66 -13.69 -13.88 9.61
CA ASN A 66 -12.75 -13.19 8.70
C ASN A 66 -13.41 -12.69 7.41
N CYS A 67 -14.50 -13.31 6.97
CA CYS A 67 -15.21 -12.90 5.76
C CYS A 67 -16.30 -11.86 6.03
N LEU A 68 -16.59 -11.50 7.28
CA LEU A 68 -17.81 -10.78 7.65
C LEU A 68 -17.99 -9.45 6.89
N GLN A 69 -16.92 -8.67 6.74
CA GLN A 69 -16.92 -7.40 5.98
C GLN A 69 -17.03 -7.60 4.47
N MET A 70 -16.83 -8.83 3.97
CA MET A 70 -16.86 -9.23 2.56
C MET A 70 -18.01 -10.20 2.28
N GLY A 71 -19.05 -10.21 3.13
CA GLY A 71 -20.20 -11.12 3.04
C GLY A 71 -20.12 -12.31 4.00
N LYS A 72 -21.26 -12.62 4.65
CA LYS A 72 -21.36 -13.66 5.68
C LYS A 72 -21.35 -15.06 5.06
N VAL A 73 -20.16 -15.61 4.85
CA VAL A 73 -19.97 -17.01 4.40
C VAL A 73 -20.37 -17.96 5.54
N LYS A 74 -21.51 -18.62 5.38
CA LYS A 74 -22.06 -19.64 6.29
C LYS A 74 -21.60 -21.04 5.87
N SER A 75 -21.71 -22.03 6.76
CA SER A 75 -21.51 -23.44 6.44
C SER A 75 -22.46 -23.96 5.37
N CYS A 76 -23.67 -23.40 5.29
CA CYS A 76 -24.68 -23.68 4.25
C CYS A 76 -24.59 -22.76 3.03
N SER A 77 -23.68 -21.78 3.01
CA SER A 77 -23.54 -20.89 1.87
C SER A 77 -22.98 -21.64 0.66
N THR A 78 -23.41 -21.25 -0.52
CA THR A 78 -22.81 -21.66 -1.79
C THR A 78 -22.13 -20.46 -2.43
N LEU A 79 -20.90 -20.66 -2.87
CA LEU A 79 -20.12 -19.73 -3.67
C LEU A 79 -20.29 -20.07 -5.15
N TYR A 80 -20.57 -19.07 -5.96
CA TYR A 80 -20.81 -19.18 -7.39
C TYR A 80 -19.64 -18.56 -8.15
N HIS A 81 -19.17 -19.25 -9.18
CA HIS A 81 -18.03 -18.82 -9.98
C HIS A 81 -18.24 -19.11 -11.47
N LEU A 82 -17.79 -18.19 -12.34
CA LEU A 82 -17.58 -18.48 -13.75
C LEU A 82 -16.09 -18.34 -14.09
N PRO A 83 -15.48 -19.33 -14.78
CA PRO A 83 -14.09 -19.24 -15.21
C PRO A 83 -13.80 -17.97 -16.01
N GLU A 84 -12.59 -17.44 -15.86
CA GLU A 84 -12.10 -16.32 -16.65
C GLU A 84 -11.84 -16.75 -18.10
N THR A 85 -12.45 -16.06 -19.07
CA THR A 85 -12.38 -16.40 -20.50
C THR A 85 -11.47 -15.47 -21.31
N ASN A 86 -11.00 -14.35 -20.74
CA ASN A 86 -10.23 -13.30 -21.43
C ASN A 86 -10.91 -12.79 -22.72
N GLN A 87 -12.26 -12.82 -22.77
CA GLN A 87 -13.03 -12.36 -23.92
C GLN A 87 -13.19 -10.85 -23.91
N PHE A 88 -12.10 -10.15 -24.17
CA PHE A 88 -12.08 -8.70 -24.25
C PHE A 88 -11.98 -8.21 -25.70
N PRO A 89 -12.61 -7.05 -26.03
CA PRO A 89 -12.48 -6.46 -27.35
C PRO A 89 -11.04 -6.02 -27.60
N MET A 90 -10.65 -5.92 -28.88
CA MET A 90 -9.40 -5.27 -29.23
C MET A 90 -9.47 -3.80 -28.86
N MET A 91 -8.38 -3.27 -28.31
CA MET A 91 -8.28 -1.86 -27.93
C MET A 91 -7.74 -1.04 -29.09
N PRO A 92 -8.22 0.21 -29.26
CA PRO A 92 -7.64 1.12 -30.23
C PRO A 92 -6.21 1.48 -29.84
N GLU A 93 -5.30 1.49 -30.81
CA GLU A 93 -3.93 1.95 -30.62
C GLU A 93 -3.84 3.49 -30.67
N PRO A 94 -2.91 4.12 -29.92
CA PRO A 94 -2.01 3.49 -28.94
C PRO A 94 -2.72 3.13 -27.63
N ILE A 95 -2.49 1.92 -27.10
CA ILE A 95 -3.01 1.51 -25.79
C ILE A 95 -2.44 2.39 -24.66
N LEU A 96 -1.14 2.69 -24.71
CA LEU A 96 -0.45 3.54 -23.77
C LEU A 96 -0.41 4.99 -24.29
N THR A 97 -1.11 5.90 -23.61
CA THR A 97 -1.18 7.33 -23.98
C THR A 97 -0.19 8.20 -23.21
N TRP A 98 0.57 7.62 -22.28
CA TRP A 98 1.59 8.34 -21.52
C TRP A 98 2.83 8.65 -22.38
N THR A 99 3.19 9.93 -22.45
CA THR A 99 4.29 10.45 -23.29
C THR A 99 5.56 10.81 -22.52
N GLY A 100 5.63 10.47 -21.23
CA GLY A 100 6.82 10.75 -20.42
C GLY A 100 7.99 9.83 -20.76
N THR A 101 9.14 10.11 -20.16
CA THR A 101 10.36 9.31 -20.35
C THR A 101 10.79 8.67 -19.03
N LEU A 102 11.08 7.38 -19.06
CA LEU A 102 11.61 6.66 -17.90
C LEU A 102 13.09 6.99 -17.70
N SER A 103 13.52 7.10 -16.44
CA SER A 103 14.97 7.13 -16.14
C SER A 103 15.62 5.79 -16.51
N LYS A 104 16.95 5.76 -16.68
CA LYS A 104 17.69 4.54 -17.06
C LYS A 104 17.38 3.32 -16.18
N GLN A 105 17.29 3.51 -14.86
CA GLN A 105 16.94 2.43 -13.93
C GLN A 105 15.45 2.03 -14.01
N GLN A 106 14.56 2.98 -14.28
CA GLN A 106 13.14 2.69 -14.45
C GLN A 106 12.88 1.95 -15.76
N GLN A 107 13.60 2.29 -16.83
CA GLN A 107 13.53 1.57 -18.10
C GLN A 107 13.96 0.12 -17.92
N ALA A 108 15.14 -0.12 -17.32
CA ALA A 108 15.59 -1.47 -17.02
C ALA A 108 14.58 -2.27 -16.17
N ALA A 109 13.95 -1.61 -15.20
CA ALA A 109 12.89 -2.23 -14.41
C ALA A 109 11.61 -2.50 -15.21
N SER A 110 11.25 -1.62 -16.14
CA SER A 110 10.12 -1.80 -17.04
C SER A 110 10.35 -2.99 -17.96
N ASP A 111 11.55 -3.11 -18.55
CA ASP A 111 11.94 -4.25 -19.41
C ASP A 111 11.89 -5.58 -18.63
N ASP A 112 12.38 -5.55 -17.38
CA ASP A 112 12.31 -6.67 -16.44
C ASP A 112 10.86 -7.08 -16.09
N ILE A 113 9.96 -6.10 -15.93
CA ILE A 113 8.54 -6.31 -15.68
C ILE A 113 7.88 -6.96 -16.91
N VAL A 114 8.16 -6.44 -18.11
CA VAL A 114 7.70 -6.98 -19.40
C VAL A 114 8.12 -8.45 -19.51
N ALA A 115 9.41 -8.76 -19.33
CA ALA A 115 9.91 -10.13 -19.38
C ALA A 115 9.23 -11.06 -18.34
N THR A 116 8.95 -10.54 -17.13
CA THR A 116 8.23 -11.29 -16.09
C THR A 116 6.81 -11.65 -16.52
N ILE A 117 6.12 -10.73 -17.20
CA ILE A 117 4.75 -10.93 -17.72
C ILE A 117 4.71 -11.95 -18.86
N GLU A 118 5.72 -11.94 -19.73
CA GLU A 118 5.85 -12.91 -20.82
C GLU A 118 6.14 -14.31 -20.29
N ARG A 119 7.09 -14.41 -19.35
CA ARG A 119 7.54 -15.68 -18.76
C ARG A 119 6.61 -16.22 -17.67
N LYS A 120 5.62 -15.42 -17.23
CA LYS A 120 4.67 -15.75 -16.16
C LYS A 120 5.39 -16.07 -14.84
N GLU A 121 6.40 -15.28 -14.52
CA GLU A 121 7.28 -15.48 -13.35
C GLU A 121 6.84 -14.64 -12.14
N THR A 122 7.46 -14.90 -10.99
CA THR A 122 7.32 -14.07 -9.78
C THR A 122 8.56 -13.18 -9.61
N ARG A 123 8.36 -11.86 -9.45
CA ARG A 123 9.45 -10.88 -9.26
C ARG A 123 9.14 -9.87 -8.14
N LEU A 124 10.17 -9.50 -7.39
CA LEU A 124 10.17 -8.36 -6.47
C LEU A 124 10.80 -7.13 -7.14
N ILE A 125 10.05 -6.06 -7.23
CA ILE A 125 10.56 -4.73 -7.56
C ILE A 125 10.83 -4.00 -6.25
N TRP A 126 12.11 -3.97 -5.87
CA TRP A 126 12.58 -3.27 -4.67
C TRP A 126 13.00 -1.85 -5.04
N ALA A 127 12.08 -0.91 -4.89
CA ALA A 127 12.24 0.47 -5.34
C ALA A 127 12.13 1.45 -4.18
N VAL A 128 13.15 2.28 -3.97
CA VAL A 128 13.16 3.28 -2.92
C VAL A 128 12.01 4.28 -3.06
N THR A 129 11.62 4.93 -1.97
CA THR A 129 10.57 5.96 -2.01
C THR A 129 10.95 7.07 -2.99
N GLY A 130 10.06 7.38 -3.92
CA GLY A 130 10.33 8.37 -4.97
C GLY A 130 11.11 7.82 -6.17
N ALA A 131 11.22 6.49 -6.33
CA ALA A 131 11.79 5.88 -7.55
C ALA A 131 10.85 5.93 -8.77
N GLY A 132 9.58 6.34 -8.60
CA GLY A 132 8.57 6.35 -9.67
C GLY A 132 8.09 4.94 -10.01
N LYS A 133 7.48 4.26 -9.01
CA LYS A 133 7.04 2.86 -9.12
C LYS A 133 5.97 2.63 -10.16
N THR A 134 5.05 3.58 -10.31
CA THR A 134 3.88 3.43 -11.17
C THR A 134 4.25 3.49 -12.64
N GLU A 135 5.07 4.46 -13.05
CA GLU A 135 5.44 4.67 -14.45
C GLU A 135 6.18 3.47 -15.05
N MET A 136 7.04 2.79 -14.27
CA MET A 136 7.76 1.61 -14.78
C MET A 136 6.84 0.41 -15.05
N LEU A 137 5.61 0.38 -14.51
CA LEU A 137 4.63 -0.67 -14.80
C LEU A 137 3.96 -0.48 -16.16
N PHE A 138 3.97 0.73 -16.73
CA PHE A 138 3.11 1.09 -17.85
C PHE A 138 3.33 0.22 -19.09
N GLN A 139 4.59 -0.09 -19.44
CA GLN A 139 4.88 -0.97 -20.58
C GLN A 139 4.40 -2.39 -20.34
N GLY A 140 4.58 -2.92 -19.12
CA GLY A 140 4.06 -4.24 -18.75
C GLY A 140 2.53 -4.31 -18.78
N ILE A 141 1.85 -3.25 -18.33
CA ILE A 141 0.39 -3.13 -18.40
C ILE A 141 -0.06 -3.09 -19.87
N ALA A 142 0.58 -2.25 -20.70
CA ALA A 142 0.27 -2.14 -22.13
C ALA A 142 0.41 -3.49 -22.84
N LEU A 143 1.51 -4.23 -22.59
CA LEU A 143 1.71 -5.57 -23.13
C LEU A 143 0.60 -6.54 -22.72
N ALA A 144 0.25 -6.57 -21.43
CA ALA A 144 -0.80 -7.46 -20.94
C ALA A 144 -2.15 -7.15 -21.61
N LEU A 145 -2.49 -5.86 -21.68
CA LEU A 145 -3.69 -5.36 -22.34
C LEU A 145 -3.74 -5.74 -23.83
N GLN A 146 -2.64 -5.55 -24.56
CA GLN A 146 -2.52 -5.94 -25.97
C GLN A 146 -2.74 -7.45 -26.18
N GLN A 147 -2.26 -8.27 -25.24
CA GLN A 147 -2.42 -9.73 -25.26
C GLN A 147 -3.79 -10.20 -24.72
N LYS A 148 -4.75 -9.29 -24.52
CA LYS A 148 -6.08 -9.55 -23.92
C LYS A 148 -6.00 -10.22 -22.55
N LYS A 149 -4.87 -10.07 -21.85
CA LYS A 149 -4.66 -10.59 -20.49
C LYS A 149 -5.39 -9.71 -19.50
N ARG A 150 -5.96 -10.34 -18.48
CA ARG A 150 -6.58 -9.64 -17.37
C ARG A 150 -5.56 -9.37 -16.28
N LEU A 151 -5.47 -8.13 -15.79
CA LEU A 151 -4.51 -7.73 -14.77
C LEU A 151 -5.13 -7.03 -13.57
N CYS A 152 -4.52 -7.22 -12.41
CA CYS A 152 -4.90 -6.54 -11.19
C CYS A 152 -3.71 -5.88 -10.50
N ILE A 153 -3.88 -4.63 -10.09
CA ILE A 153 -2.99 -3.94 -9.16
C ILE A 153 -3.70 -3.85 -7.82
N ALA A 154 -3.22 -4.62 -6.85
CA ALA A 154 -3.79 -4.64 -5.52
C ALA A 154 -2.90 -3.92 -4.51
N SER A 155 -3.52 -3.14 -3.61
CA SER A 155 -2.83 -2.49 -2.48
C SER A 155 -3.59 -2.73 -1.18
N PRO A 156 -2.92 -2.88 -0.02
CA PRO A 156 -3.62 -2.98 1.27
C PRO A 156 -4.38 -1.70 1.65
N ARG A 157 -4.08 -0.55 1.05
CA ARG A 157 -4.65 0.75 1.42
C ARG A 157 -5.60 1.29 0.37
N VAL A 158 -6.76 1.78 0.82
CA VAL A 158 -7.77 2.43 -0.04
C VAL A 158 -7.21 3.69 -0.69
N ASP A 159 -6.51 4.53 0.09
CA ASP A 159 -5.96 5.81 -0.40
C ASP A 159 -4.99 5.61 -1.58
N VAL A 160 -4.23 4.51 -1.61
CA VAL A 160 -3.33 4.16 -2.71
C VAL A 160 -4.12 3.77 -3.97
N CYS A 161 -5.18 2.97 -3.82
CA CYS A 161 -6.04 2.63 -4.95
C CYS A 161 -6.70 3.88 -5.57
N LEU A 162 -7.17 4.80 -4.72
CA LEU A 162 -7.77 6.07 -5.13
C LEU A 162 -6.76 7.02 -5.80
N GLU A 163 -5.49 6.99 -5.41
CA GLU A 163 -4.41 7.73 -6.09
C GLU A 163 -4.06 7.10 -7.45
N LEU A 164 -3.99 5.77 -7.51
CA LEU A 164 -3.61 5.03 -8.72
C LEU A 164 -4.67 5.10 -9.82
N GLY A 165 -5.97 5.12 -9.48
CA GLY A 165 -7.08 5.14 -10.43
C GLY A 165 -6.97 6.26 -11.47
N PRO A 166 -7.03 7.55 -11.07
CA PRO A 166 -6.91 8.67 -12.00
C PRO A 166 -5.57 8.69 -12.75
N ARG A 167 -4.48 8.27 -12.09
CA ARG A 167 -3.13 8.21 -12.68
C ARG A 167 -3.05 7.20 -13.82
N LEU A 168 -3.65 6.02 -13.63
CA LEU A 168 -3.73 4.99 -14.67
C LEU A 168 -4.75 5.36 -15.75
N GLN A 169 -5.89 5.95 -15.39
CA GLN A 169 -6.86 6.44 -16.39
C GLN A 169 -6.21 7.46 -17.34
N LYS A 170 -5.34 8.34 -16.82
CA LYS A 170 -4.59 9.31 -17.65
C LYS A 170 -3.56 8.64 -18.56
N ALA A 171 -2.89 7.58 -18.09
CA ALA A 171 -1.89 6.85 -18.86
C ALA A 171 -2.50 5.89 -19.89
N PHE A 172 -3.76 5.48 -19.69
CA PHE A 172 -4.49 4.51 -20.51
C PHE A 172 -5.89 5.06 -20.83
N ALA A 173 -5.95 6.19 -21.54
CA ALA A 173 -7.18 6.97 -21.69
C ALA A 173 -8.35 6.20 -22.33
N SER A 174 -8.07 5.28 -23.26
CA SER A 174 -9.06 4.44 -23.96
C SER A 174 -9.44 3.18 -23.19
N VAL A 175 -8.76 2.86 -22.08
CA VAL A 175 -8.93 1.61 -21.33
C VAL A 175 -9.93 1.81 -20.21
N ARG A 176 -10.93 0.94 -20.15
CA ARG A 176 -11.85 0.87 -19.01
C ARG A 176 -11.15 0.21 -17.83
N LEU A 177 -11.14 0.88 -16.69
CA LEU A 177 -10.62 0.34 -15.44
C LEU A 177 -11.72 0.25 -14.37
N ALA A 178 -11.57 -0.69 -13.45
CA ALA A 178 -12.40 -0.79 -12.25
C ALA A 178 -11.56 -0.52 -11.00
N VAL A 179 -12.04 0.31 -10.08
CA VAL A 179 -11.41 0.56 -8.77
C VAL A 179 -12.27 -0.04 -7.67
N LEU A 180 -11.78 -1.07 -6.98
CA LEU A 180 -12.52 -1.85 -6.00
C LEU A 180 -12.00 -1.62 -4.58
N HIS A 181 -12.84 -1.11 -3.69
CA HIS A 181 -12.54 -0.95 -2.27
C HIS A 181 -13.80 -1.09 -1.40
N GLY A 182 -13.64 -1.12 -0.06
CA GLY A 182 -14.75 -1.37 0.87
C GLY A 182 -15.88 -0.33 0.80
N ALA A 183 -15.56 0.94 0.54
CA ALA A 183 -16.53 2.03 0.40
C ALA A 183 -17.05 2.24 -1.04
N MET A 184 -17.02 1.22 -1.89
CA MET A 184 -17.42 1.38 -3.29
C MET A 184 -18.95 1.46 -3.40
N GLU A 185 -19.46 2.56 -3.94
CA GLU A 185 -20.87 2.77 -4.25
C GLU A 185 -21.24 2.25 -5.65
N GLU A 186 -20.27 2.24 -6.56
CA GLU A 186 -20.47 1.81 -7.95
C GLU A 186 -20.56 0.28 -8.13
N ASP A 187 -21.26 -0.14 -9.18
CA ASP A 187 -21.35 -1.54 -9.59
C ASP A 187 -20.04 -2.07 -10.16
N TYR A 188 -19.73 -3.33 -9.84
CA TYR A 188 -18.61 -4.02 -10.44
C TYR A 188 -18.81 -4.17 -11.96
N ARG A 189 -17.75 -3.90 -12.72
CA ARG A 189 -17.70 -4.08 -14.17
C ARG A 189 -16.60 -5.04 -14.55
N TYR A 190 -16.91 -5.96 -15.45
CA TYR A 190 -15.91 -6.86 -16.03
C TYR A 190 -14.97 -6.04 -16.95
N THR A 191 -13.72 -5.92 -16.52
CA THR A 191 -12.68 -5.08 -17.16
C THR A 191 -11.34 -5.79 -17.16
N GLN A 192 -10.48 -5.45 -18.14
CA GLN A 192 -9.12 -5.97 -18.24
C GLN A 192 -8.21 -5.44 -17.14
N LEU A 193 -8.37 -4.17 -16.76
CA LEU A 193 -7.54 -3.47 -15.78
C LEU A 193 -8.31 -3.25 -14.49
N VAL A 194 -7.90 -3.94 -13.42
CA VAL A 194 -8.54 -3.81 -12.10
C VAL A 194 -7.55 -3.23 -11.08
N ILE A 195 -7.97 -2.21 -10.35
CA ILE A 195 -7.29 -1.72 -9.15
C ILE A 195 -8.13 -2.14 -7.96
N ALA A 196 -7.53 -2.74 -6.94
CA ALA A 196 -8.31 -3.31 -5.85
C ALA A 196 -7.60 -3.17 -4.50
N THR A 197 -8.35 -3.10 -3.41
CA THR A 197 -7.73 -3.41 -2.12
C THR A 197 -7.40 -4.90 -2.04
N THR A 198 -6.36 -5.28 -1.31
CA THR A 198 -5.98 -6.70 -1.15
C THR A 198 -7.11 -7.58 -0.64
N HIS A 199 -8.02 -7.04 0.19
CA HIS A 199 -9.19 -7.75 0.66
C HIS A 199 -10.20 -8.07 -0.46
N GLN A 200 -10.32 -7.21 -1.49
CA GLN A 200 -11.21 -7.47 -2.62
C GLN A 200 -10.75 -8.68 -3.46
N LEU A 201 -9.48 -9.09 -3.37
CA LEU A 201 -8.98 -10.31 -4.01
C LEU A 201 -9.71 -11.58 -3.52
N LEU A 202 -10.32 -11.55 -2.32
CA LEU A 202 -11.12 -12.68 -1.80
C LEU A 202 -12.30 -13.06 -2.69
N ARG A 203 -12.80 -12.10 -3.47
CA ARG A 203 -13.91 -12.24 -4.42
C ARG A 203 -13.46 -12.74 -5.80
N PHE A 204 -12.17 -12.94 -6.03
CA PHE A 204 -11.64 -13.43 -7.30
C PHE A 204 -11.11 -14.86 -7.18
N LYS A 205 -11.21 -15.62 -8.26
CA LYS A 205 -10.68 -16.98 -8.40
C LYS A 205 -10.17 -17.15 -9.82
N GLU A 206 -8.86 -17.43 -9.94
CA GLU A 206 -8.17 -17.66 -11.21
C GLU A 206 -8.50 -16.58 -12.29
N ALA A 207 -8.62 -15.33 -11.86
CA ALA A 207 -9.06 -14.22 -12.69
C ALA A 207 -7.93 -13.54 -13.45
N PHE A 208 -6.76 -13.42 -12.81
CA PHE A 208 -5.71 -12.53 -13.30
C PHE A 208 -4.54 -13.30 -13.90
N ASP A 209 -4.19 -12.97 -15.13
CA ASP A 209 -2.96 -13.40 -15.79
C ASP A 209 -1.73 -12.66 -15.23
N VAL A 210 -1.95 -11.44 -14.75
CA VAL A 210 -0.91 -10.59 -14.11
C VAL A 210 -1.47 -10.02 -12.81
N LEU A 211 -0.82 -10.34 -11.69
CA LEU A 211 -1.16 -9.76 -10.39
C LEU A 211 0.02 -8.94 -9.88
N ILE A 212 -0.23 -7.67 -9.60
CA ILE A 212 0.74 -6.74 -9.03
C ILE A 212 0.27 -6.41 -7.61
N ILE A 213 1.09 -6.70 -6.60
CA ILE A 213 0.80 -6.31 -5.22
C ILE A 213 1.70 -5.14 -4.86
N ASP A 214 1.12 -3.94 -4.78
CA ASP A 214 1.81 -2.77 -4.25
C ASP A 214 1.76 -2.75 -2.73
N GLU A 215 2.84 -2.24 -2.14
CA GLU A 215 2.99 -2.14 -0.69
C GLU A 215 2.90 -3.49 -0.01
N VAL A 216 3.53 -4.51 -0.58
CA VAL A 216 3.57 -5.88 -0.02
C VAL A 216 4.08 -5.92 1.43
N ASP A 217 4.88 -4.92 1.82
CA ASP A 217 5.43 -4.71 3.15
C ASP A 217 4.47 -4.02 4.13
N ALA A 218 3.37 -3.44 3.65
CA ALA A 218 2.43 -2.73 4.50
C ALA A 218 1.50 -3.69 5.24
N PHE A 219 1.23 -3.38 6.50
CA PHE A 219 0.18 -4.03 7.28
C PHE A 219 -1.19 -3.81 6.61
N PRO A 220 -2.10 -4.81 6.60
CA PRO A 220 -1.98 -6.15 7.18
C PRO A 220 -1.37 -7.23 6.25
N PHE A 221 -1.10 -6.91 4.98
CA PHE A 221 -0.82 -7.93 3.95
C PHE A 221 0.33 -8.88 4.30
N TYR A 222 1.47 -8.38 4.78
CA TYR A 222 2.63 -9.23 5.05
C TYR A 222 2.46 -10.18 6.24
N LEU A 223 1.50 -9.92 7.15
CA LEU A 223 1.20 -10.77 8.30
C LEU A 223 -0.03 -11.64 8.09
N ASP A 224 -0.94 -11.24 7.20
CA ASP A 224 -2.22 -11.92 7.04
C ASP A 224 -2.14 -13.02 5.98
N GLN A 225 -2.12 -14.26 6.45
CA GLN A 225 -2.20 -15.46 5.62
C GLN A 225 -3.47 -15.49 4.74
N THR A 226 -4.56 -14.88 5.20
CA THR A 226 -5.81 -14.76 4.45
C THR A 226 -5.62 -13.94 3.18
N LEU A 227 -4.85 -12.84 3.26
CA LEU A 227 -4.59 -11.96 2.12
C LEU A 227 -3.58 -12.59 1.15
N GLN A 228 -2.60 -13.33 1.67
CA GLN A 228 -1.69 -14.12 0.84
C GLN A 228 -2.43 -15.24 0.11
N PHE A 229 -3.37 -15.91 0.79
CA PHE A 229 -4.28 -16.88 0.17
C PHE A 229 -5.14 -16.22 -0.91
N ALA A 230 -5.73 -15.06 -0.63
CA ALA A 230 -6.56 -14.31 -1.58
C ALA A 230 -5.78 -13.95 -2.85
N ALA A 231 -4.54 -13.48 -2.72
CA ALA A 231 -3.68 -13.19 -3.87
C ALA A 231 -3.38 -14.44 -4.70
N ASN A 232 -3.07 -15.56 -4.05
CA ASN A 232 -2.82 -16.83 -4.75
C ASN A 232 -4.07 -17.41 -5.40
N LYS A 233 -5.23 -17.25 -4.79
CA LYS A 233 -6.53 -17.68 -5.32
C LYS A 233 -6.95 -16.82 -6.52
N ALA A 234 -6.73 -15.51 -6.45
CA ALA A 234 -7.18 -14.55 -7.46
C ALA A 234 -6.37 -14.63 -8.77
N LYS A 235 -5.08 -14.98 -8.70
CA LYS A 235 -4.26 -15.19 -9.90
C LYS A 235 -4.55 -16.54 -10.55
N LYS A 236 -4.40 -16.62 -11.87
CA LYS A 236 -4.44 -17.91 -12.59
C LYS A 236 -3.30 -18.84 -12.14
N LYS A 237 -3.44 -20.12 -12.43
CA LYS A 237 -2.42 -21.14 -12.15
C LYS A 237 -1.07 -20.80 -12.79
N THR A 238 -1.10 -20.32 -14.03
CA THR A 238 0.06 -19.76 -14.74
C THR A 238 -0.16 -18.26 -14.91
N ALA A 239 0.50 -17.46 -14.07
CA ALA A 239 0.32 -16.01 -14.02
C ALA A 239 1.61 -15.34 -13.56
N ALA A 240 1.85 -14.12 -14.04
CA ALA A 240 2.90 -13.27 -13.52
C ALA A 240 2.49 -12.67 -12.18
N LEU A 241 3.42 -12.65 -11.22
CA LEU A 241 3.22 -12.07 -9.90
C LEU A 241 4.33 -11.08 -9.59
N ILE A 242 3.97 -9.80 -9.45
CA ILE A 242 4.95 -8.72 -9.24
C ILE A 242 4.69 -8.09 -7.88
N TYR A 243 5.67 -8.15 -7.00
CA TYR A 243 5.64 -7.46 -5.71
C TYR A 243 6.33 -6.11 -5.83
N LEU A 244 5.70 -5.02 -5.37
CA LEU A 244 6.32 -3.70 -5.28
C LEU A 244 6.54 -3.34 -3.81
N SER A 245 7.77 -2.98 -3.45
CA SER A 245 8.11 -2.57 -2.09
C SER A 245 9.30 -1.62 -2.05
N ALA A 246 9.30 -0.68 -1.11
CA ALA A 246 10.52 0.05 -0.76
C ALA A 246 11.29 -0.62 0.38
N THR A 247 10.60 -1.45 1.16
CA THR A 247 11.02 -1.98 2.47
C THR A 247 10.60 -3.44 2.57
N PRO A 248 11.10 -4.32 1.69
CA PRO A 248 10.73 -5.74 1.71
C PRO A 248 11.14 -6.35 3.05
N ASN A 249 10.28 -7.19 3.62
CA ASN A 249 10.56 -7.84 4.90
C ASN A 249 11.74 -8.83 4.79
N LYS A 250 12.24 -9.30 5.93
CA LYS A 250 13.38 -10.23 6.00
C LYS A 250 13.17 -11.53 5.21
N GLN A 251 11.94 -12.03 5.11
CA GLN A 251 11.63 -13.25 4.35
C GLN A 251 11.82 -13.03 2.86
N LEU A 252 11.30 -11.91 2.31
CA LEU A 252 11.51 -11.52 0.92
C LEU A 252 12.99 -11.26 0.63
N GLN A 253 13.69 -10.52 1.50
CA GLN A 253 15.12 -10.28 1.35
C GLN A 253 15.93 -11.59 1.33
N ALA A 254 15.61 -12.54 2.21
CA ALA A 254 16.26 -13.85 2.22
C ALA A 254 15.95 -14.68 0.97
N ALA A 255 14.72 -14.62 0.45
CA ALA A 255 14.35 -15.30 -0.80
C ALA A 255 15.13 -14.76 -2.00
N VAL A 256 15.32 -13.43 -2.06
CA VAL A 256 16.15 -12.77 -3.08
C VAL A 256 17.62 -13.17 -2.93
N ALA A 257 18.17 -13.12 -1.72
CA ALA A 257 19.56 -13.50 -1.45
C ALA A 257 19.85 -14.97 -1.84
N LYS A 258 18.88 -15.86 -1.64
CA LYS A 258 18.94 -17.28 -2.02
C LYS A 258 18.57 -17.56 -3.49
N LYS A 259 18.35 -16.52 -4.31
CA LYS A 259 17.91 -16.63 -5.72
C LYS A 259 16.60 -17.43 -5.92
N ARG A 260 15.76 -17.52 -4.89
CA ARG A 260 14.43 -18.17 -4.97
C ARG A 260 13.34 -17.22 -5.48
N LEU A 261 13.63 -15.92 -5.48
CA LEU A 261 12.76 -14.86 -5.95
C LEU A 261 13.58 -13.91 -6.82
N LEU A 262 13.15 -13.70 -8.06
CA LEU A 262 13.76 -12.70 -8.95
C LEU A 262 13.56 -11.31 -8.35
N ALA A 263 14.56 -10.43 -8.46
CA ALA A 263 14.41 -9.06 -7.97
C ALA A 263 15.09 -8.02 -8.86
N THR A 264 14.39 -6.91 -9.06
CA THR A 264 14.96 -5.69 -9.65
C THR A 264 15.03 -4.63 -8.57
N ILE A 265 16.25 -4.17 -8.26
CA ILE A 265 16.49 -3.18 -7.21
C ILE A 265 16.71 -1.82 -7.85
N LEU A 266 15.89 -0.83 -7.49
CA LEU A 266 15.98 0.57 -7.90
C LEU A 266 16.40 1.42 -6.68
N PRO A 267 17.71 1.66 -6.51
CA PRO A 267 18.25 2.28 -5.30
C PRO A 267 18.18 3.82 -5.30
N ALA A 268 17.86 4.44 -6.43
CA ALA A 268 17.84 5.90 -6.57
C ALA A 268 16.42 6.43 -6.83
N ARG A 269 16.18 7.70 -6.49
CA ARG A 269 14.95 8.41 -6.90
C ARG A 269 14.98 8.72 -8.39
N TYR A 270 13.81 8.98 -8.99
CA TYR A 270 13.70 9.29 -10.43
C TYR A 270 14.55 10.51 -10.84
N HIS A 271 14.75 11.47 -9.92
CA HIS A 271 15.54 12.68 -10.14
C HIS A 271 17.04 12.50 -9.87
N GLY A 272 17.50 11.34 -9.38
CA GLY A 272 18.93 11.04 -9.22
C GLY A 272 19.65 11.76 -8.07
N PHE A 273 18.94 12.15 -7.01
CA PHE A 273 19.57 12.65 -5.78
C PHE A 273 19.53 11.59 -4.68
N ILE A 274 20.42 11.73 -3.69
CA ILE A 274 20.50 10.81 -2.54
C ILE A 274 19.22 10.81 -1.72
N LEU A 275 18.93 9.66 -1.10
CA LEU A 275 17.90 9.59 -0.08
C LEU A 275 18.39 10.33 1.19
N PRO A 276 17.54 11.15 1.83
CA PRO A 276 17.91 11.82 3.06
C PRO A 276 18.16 10.80 4.17
N VAL A 277 19.33 10.86 4.78
CA VAL A 277 19.74 9.92 5.83
C VAL A 277 19.27 10.46 7.17
N PRO A 278 18.49 9.69 7.96
CA PRO A 278 17.98 10.16 9.23
C PRO A 278 19.10 10.37 10.26
N VAL A 279 19.02 11.49 10.98
CA VAL A 279 19.87 11.79 12.14
C VAL A 279 19.11 11.40 13.41
N LEU A 280 19.69 10.50 14.18
CA LEU A 280 19.15 10.09 15.48
C LEU A 280 19.58 11.12 16.53
N ARG A 281 18.61 11.84 17.10
CA ARG A 281 18.84 12.87 18.11
C ARG A 281 18.11 12.50 19.41
N TRP A 282 18.89 12.34 20.47
CA TRP A 282 18.32 12.13 21.80
C TRP A 282 17.76 13.46 22.33
N ILE A 283 16.51 13.45 22.79
CA ILE A 283 15.83 14.66 23.30
C ILE A 283 15.36 14.55 24.76
N GLY A 284 15.82 13.52 25.47
CA GLY A 284 15.36 13.21 26.83
C GLY A 284 13.96 12.62 26.87
N ASN A 285 13.37 12.61 28.07
CA ASN A 285 12.03 12.08 28.30
C ASN A 285 10.95 13.02 27.71
N TRP A 286 10.73 12.91 26.41
CA TRP A 286 9.79 13.76 25.68
C TRP A 286 8.33 13.56 26.09
N GLN A 287 7.98 12.39 26.64
CA GLN A 287 6.64 12.11 27.16
C GLN A 287 6.36 12.95 28.40
N GLU A 288 7.29 12.94 29.35
CA GLU A 288 7.22 13.77 30.55
C GLU A 288 7.26 15.27 30.22
N MET A 289 8.06 15.65 29.22
CA MET A 289 8.08 17.03 28.71
C MET A 289 6.70 17.50 28.22
N ILE A 290 5.97 16.67 27.46
CA ILE A 290 4.62 16.99 26.99
C ILE A 290 3.65 17.06 28.18
N GLN A 291 3.70 16.08 29.09
CA GLN A 291 2.81 16.02 30.25
C GLN A 291 2.97 17.23 31.19
N LYS A 292 4.23 17.65 31.41
CA LYS A 292 4.56 18.81 32.27
C LYS A 292 4.60 20.14 31.50
N LYS A 293 4.26 20.14 30.20
CA LYS A 293 4.31 21.31 29.31
C LYS A 293 5.65 22.08 29.34
N GLN A 294 6.76 21.36 29.50
CA GLN A 294 8.09 21.97 29.64
C GLN A 294 8.72 22.28 28.28
N LYS A 295 9.28 23.48 28.13
CA LYS A 295 10.04 23.87 26.93
C LYS A 295 11.42 23.19 26.91
N GLY A 296 11.47 21.99 26.33
CA GLY A 296 12.68 21.17 26.22
C GLY A 296 13.43 21.32 24.89
N GLN A 297 14.16 20.27 24.52
CA GLN A 297 14.92 20.23 23.25
C GLN A 297 14.01 20.28 22.02
N LEU A 298 12.81 19.68 22.09
CA LEU A 298 11.83 19.72 20.99
C LEU A 298 11.42 21.17 20.68
N TYR A 299 11.11 21.96 21.70
CA TYR A 299 10.75 23.38 21.53
C TYR A 299 11.87 24.15 20.81
N ARG A 300 13.12 24.05 21.30
CA ARG A 300 14.28 24.72 20.69
C ARG A 300 14.48 24.32 19.23
N LEU A 301 14.30 23.03 18.92
CA LEU A 301 14.40 22.51 17.58
C LEU A 301 13.32 23.09 16.65
N ILE A 302 12.07 23.14 17.11
CA ILE A 302 10.97 23.73 16.34
C ILE A 302 11.25 25.21 16.08
N CYS A 303 11.65 25.98 17.10
CA CYS A 303 12.01 27.39 16.92
C CYS A 303 13.12 27.58 15.87
N GLN A 304 14.14 26.71 15.88
CA GLN A 304 15.23 26.74 14.89
C GLN A 304 14.75 26.44 13.46
N LEU A 305 13.79 25.52 13.29
CA LEU A 305 13.22 25.24 11.96
C LEU A 305 12.40 26.43 11.46
N LEU A 306 11.58 27.02 12.34
CA LEU A 306 10.75 28.18 12.02
C LEU A 306 11.60 29.42 11.69
N SER A 307 12.69 29.68 12.45
CA SER A 307 13.60 30.80 12.16
C SER A 307 14.25 30.67 10.78
N ASN A 308 14.48 29.45 10.32
CA ASN A 308 15.02 29.14 9.01
C ASN A 308 13.94 29.06 7.92
N LYS A 309 12.68 29.43 8.24
CA LYS A 309 11.51 29.36 7.35
C LYS A 309 11.29 27.96 6.76
N ARG A 310 11.61 26.93 7.54
CA ARG A 310 11.45 25.52 7.13
C ARG A 310 10.08 25.02 7.53
N ARG A 311 9.38 24.41 6.57
CA ARG A 311 8.15 23.67 6.81
C ARG A 311 8.45 22.22 7.14
N PHE A 312 7.69 21.62 8.04
CA PHE A 312 7.97 20.25 8.45
C PHE A 312 6.75 19.40 8.79
N LEU A 313 6.91 18.09 8.65
CA LEU A 313 5.98 17.10 9.18
C LEU A 313 6.51 16.57 10.51
N LEU A 314 5.64 16.50 11.52
CA LEU A 314 5.96 15.93 12.83
C LEU A 314 5.13 14.67 13.07
N PHE A 315 5.78 13.52 12.96
CA PHE A 315 5.18 12.22 13.24
C PHE A 315 5.17 11.94 14.75
N VAL A 316 3.99 11.62 15.29
CA VAL A 316 3.76 11.33 16.72
C VAL A 316 3.14 9.93 16.85
N PRO A 317 3.55 9.10 17.82
CA PRO A 317 3.16 7.68 17.86
C PRO A 317 1.69 7.44 18.19
N ASN A 318 1.05 8.33 18.96
CA ASN A 318 -0.33 8.18 19.40
C ASN A 318 -1.10 9.49 19.27
N ILE A 319 -2.38 9.40 18.90
CA ILE A 319 -3.34 10.50 18.79
C ILE A 319 -3.43 11.27 20.12
N HIS A 320 -3.48 10.58 21.26
CA HIS A 320 -3.59 11.26 22.57
C HIS A 320 -2.38 12.16 22.85
N LEU A 321 -1.16 11.66 22.61
CA LEU A 321 0.08 12.43 22.78
C LEU A 321 0.17 13.58 21.77
N MET A 322 -0.32 13.36 20.54
CA MET A 322 -0.40 14.40 19.52
C MET A 322 -1.29 15.54 19.98
N GLN A 323 -2.50 15.25 20.48
CA GLN A 323 -3.43 16.26 21.00
C GLN A 323 -2.84 17.03 22.19
N GLN A 324 -2.13 16.35 23.11
CA GLN A 324 -1.43 17.03 24.20
C GLN A 324 -0.31 17.95 23.69
N LEU A 325 0.42 17.51 22.66
CA LEU A 325 1.46 18.31 22.02
C LEU A 325 0.87 19.52 21.29
N GLU A 326 -0.30 19.41 20.67
CA GLU A 326 -0.99 20.56 20.03
C GLU A 326 -1.25 21.68 21.04
N VAL A 327 -1.76 21.33 22.24
CA VAL A 327 -1.97 22.30 23.33
C VAL A 327 -0.65 22.94 23.75
N CYS A 328 0.42 22.15 23.87
CA CYS A 328 1.75 22.69 24.18
C CYS A 328 2.25 23.65 23.10
N LEU A 329 2.08 23.31 21.82
CA LEU A 329 2.53 24.16 20.71
C LEU A 329 1.73 25.46 20.63
N GLN A 330 0.42 25.44 20.86
CA GLN A 330 -0.41 26.65 20.93
C GLN A 330 0.06 27.60 22.05
N GLU A 331 0.39 27.05 23.22
CA GLU A 331 0.90 27.85 24.35
C GLU A 331 2.34 28.34 24.13
N TRP A 332 3.19 27.53 23.50
CA TRP A 332 4.60 27.86 23.32
C TRP A 332 4.87 28.80 22.15
N LEU A 333 4.06 28.70 21.09
CA LEU A 333 4.22 29.35 19.79
C LEU A 333 2.84 29.76 19.24
N PRO A 334 2.20 30.82 19.78
CA PRO A 334 0.85 31.22 19.40
C PRO A 334 0.73 31.65 17.93
N ASP A 335 1.83 32.12 17.32
CA ASP A 335 1.87 32.54 15.91
C ASP A 335 2.13 31.39 14.93
N LEU A 336 2.31 30.15 15.42
CA LEU A 336 2.59 28.99 14.57
C LEU A 336 1.34 28.57 13.79
N SER A 337 1.41 28.58 12.46
CA SER A 337 0.35 28.03 11.61
C SER A 337 0.51 26.51 11.50
N PHE A 338 -0.30 25.74 12.23
CA PHE A 338 -0.23 24.28 12.18
C PHE A 338 -1.59 23.60 12.20
N ALA A 339 -1.60 22.33 11.78
CA ALA A 339 -2.74 21.44 11.92
C ALA A 339 -2.29 20.04 12.35
N SER A 340 -3.24 19.20 12.76
CA SER A 340 -3.00 17.79 13.04
C SER A 340 -3.93 16.87 12.26
N VAL A 341 -3.44 15.70 11.87
CA VAL A 341 -4.21 14.69 11.12
C VAL A 341 -3.99 13.27 11.67
N PHE A 342 -5.07 12.50 11.72
CA PHE A 342 -5.09 11.11 12.15
C PHE A 342 -6.14 10.30 11.37
N ALA A 343 -6.21 9.00 11.61
CA ALA A 343 -7.02 8.09 10.79
C ALA A 343 -8.53 8.42 10.78
N ALA A 344 -9.08 8.87 11.91
CA ALA A 344 -10.50 9.20 12.08
C ALA A 344 -10.83 10.70 11.86
N ASP A 345 -9.88 11.48 11.33
CA ASP A 345 -10.10 12.92 11.08
C ASP A 345 -10.91 13.13 9.79
N GLU A 346 -12.14 13.63 9.91
CA GLU A 346 -13.03 13.91 8.78
C GLU A 346 -12.49 15.04 7.88
N LYS A 347 -11.81 16.04 8.47
CA LYS A 347 -11.23 17.18 7.75
C LYS A 347 -9.81 16.93 7.26
N ARG A 348 -9.35 15.67 7.29
CA ARG A 348 -8.00 15.26 6.89
C ARG A 348 -7.61 15.77 5.51
N ARG A 349 -8.51 15.68 4.52
CA ARG A 349 -8.24 16.11 3.13
C ARG A 349 -7.98 17.61 3.05
N GLU A 350 -8.77 18.41 3.75
CA GLU A 350 -8.64 19.88 3.79
C GLU A 350 -7.32 20.30 4.43
N LYS A 351 -6.97 19.72 5.59
CA LYS A 351 -5.71 20.02 6.29
C LYS A 351 -4.47 19.62 5.50
N VAL A 352 -4.51 18.44 4.85
CA VAL A 352 -3.44 17.99 3.95
C VAL A 352 -3.31 18.94 2.76
N GLN A 353 -4.42 19.41 2.21
CA GLN A 353 -4.41 20.38 1.12
C GLN A 353 -3.84 21.73 1.57
N ALA A 354 -4.19 22.22 2.77
CA ALA A 354 -3.61 23.44 3.32
C ALA A 354 -2.08 23.36 3.48
N MET A 355 -1.55 22.20 3.90
CA MET A 355 -0.10 21.96 3.94
C MET A 355 0.52 21.93 2.53
N ARG A 356 -0.18 21.34 1.53
CA ARG A 356 0.27 21.35 0.13
C ARG A 356 0.29 22.75 -0.48
N ASP A 357 -0.68 23.57 -0.13
CA ASP A 357 -0.82 24.97 -0.56
C ASP A 357 0.15 25.92 0.18
N GLU A 358 1.03 25.39 1.03
CA GLU A 358 2.04 26.17 1.77
C GLU A 358 1.43 27.17 2.79
N LYS A 359 0.18 26.94 3.22
CA LYS A 359 -0.54 27.79 4.20
C LYS A 359 -0.21 27.45 5.66
N LEU A 360 0.41 26.29 5.89
CA LEU A 360 0.81 25.80 7.21
C LEU A 360 2.33 25.71 7.30
N ASP A 361 2.88 26.07 8.45
CA ASP A 361 4.29 25.90 8.80
C ASP A 361 4.60 24.44 9.13
N CYS A 362 3.68 23.77 9.86
CA CYS A 362 3.85 22.36 10.16
C CYS A 362 2.54 21.57 10.22
N LEU A 363 2.68 20.27 10.02
CA LEU A 363 1.58 19.31 10.10
C LEU A 363 1.96 18.18 11.06
N LEU A 364 1.24 18.07 12.16
CA LEU A 364 1.34 16.96 13.09
C LEU A 364 0.55 15.78 12.53
N THR A 365 1.12 14.58 12.58
CA THR A 365 0.47 13.41 12.02
C THR A 365 0.85 12.15 12.79
N THR A 366 -0.04 11.18 12.81
CA THR A 366 0.35 9.80 13.14
C THR A 366 0.96 9.11 11.92
N THR A 367 1.15 7.78 11.98
CA THR A 367 1.59 6.96 10.83
C THR A 367 0.62 6.98 9.65
N ILE A 368 -0.54 7.66 9.75
CA ILE A 368 -1.50 7.78 8.64
C ILE A 368 -0.88 8.41 7.39
N LEU A 369 0.01 9.41 7.54
CA LEU A 369 0.70 10.07 6.43
C LEU A 369 2.08 9.48 6.12
N GLU A 370 2.44 8.32 6.68
CA GLU A 370 3.69 7.66 6.29
C GLU A 370 3.68 7.30 4.79
N ARG A 371 2.48 7.20 4.18
CA ARG A 371 2.16 6.84 2.78
C ARG A 371 1.12 7.80 2.17
N GLY A 372 1.03 7.83 0.83
CA GLY A 372 -0.07 8.50 0.10
C GLY A 372 -0.04 10.03 -0.06
N VAL A 373 1.01 10.75 0.37
CA VAL A 373 1.10 12.22 0.17
C VAL A 373 2.49 12.72 -0.22
N THR A 374 2.57 13.74 -1.07
CA THR A 374 3.84 14.40 -1.41
C THR A 374 3.70 15.89 -1.15
N PHE A 375 4.69 16.47 -0.49
CA PHE A 375 4.79 17.91 -0.20
C PHE A 375 6.10 18.43 -0.79
N ARG A 376 6.11 19.70 -1.18
CA ARG A 376 7.28 20.41 -1.70
C ARG A 376 8.09 20.96 -0.53
N ASP A 377 9.42 20.81 -0.59
CA ASP A 377 10.38 21.43 0.34
C ASP A 377 10.01 21.29 1.83
N ILE A 378 9.90 20.04 2.30
CA ILE A 378 9.60 19.74 3.71
C ILE A 378 10.72 18.98 4.41
N ASP A 379 10.90 19.32 5.67
CA ASP A 379 11.67 18.53 6.63
C ASP A 379 10.74 17.53 7.35
N VAL A 380 11.31 16.46 7.90
CA VAL A 380 10.55 15.37 8.52
C VAL A 380 11.14 15.05 9.88
N LEU A 381 10.28 15.05 10.89
CA LEU A 381 10.62 14.75 12.27
C LEU A 381 9.75 13.59 12.75
N VAL A 382 10.36 12.65 13.47
CA VAL A 382 9.66 11.56 14.17
C VAL A 382 9.91 11.75 15.65
N LEU A 383 8.86 12.11 16.40
CA LEU A 383 8.91 12.24 17.84
C LEU A 383 8.68 10.88 18.48
N GLY A 384 9.57 10.47 19.39
CA GLY A 384 9.45 9.16 20.04
C GLY A 384 9.68 8.01 19.08
N ALA A 385 10.72 8.10 18.25
CA ALA A 385 11.04 7.10 17.23
C ALA A 385 11.37 5.70 17.81
N GLU A 386 11.55 5.59 19.13
CA GLU A 386 11.66 4.34 19.87
C GLU A 386 10.34 3.62 20.14
N ASP A 387 9.19 4.29 19.94
CA ASP A 387 7.89 3.66 20.13
C ASP A 387 7.70 2.50 19.12
N ARG A 388 7.13 1.40 19.60
CA ARG A 388 6.87 0.17 18.81
C ARG A 388 6.05 0.39 17.55
N THR A 389 5.29 1.48 17.48
CA THR A 389 4.50 1.87 16.31
C THR A 389 5.41 2.19 15.11
N PHE A 390 6.63 2.70 15.35
CA PHE A 390 7.59 3.05 14.31
C PHE A 390 8.51 1.88 13.97
N THR A 391 8.00 0.98 13.13
CA THR A 391 8.80 -0.12 12.56
C THR A 391 9.90 0.39 11.60
N GLU A 392 10.88 -0.45 11.29
CA GLU A 392 11.91 -0.18 10.26
C GLU A 392 11.29 0.30 8.94
N ALA A 393 10.23 -0.39 8.47
CA ALA A 393 9.54 -0.05 7.24
C ALA A 393 8.86 1.34 7.34
N ALA A 394 8.15 1.61 8.43
CA ALA A 394 7.51 2.91 8.67
C ALA A 394 8.55 4.04 8.68
N LEU A 395 9.65 3.87 9.41
CA LEU A 395 10.72 4.87 9.52
C LEU A 395 11.37 5.18 8.17
N VAL A 396 11.64 4.18 7.33
CA VAL A 396 12.17 4.39 5.98
C VAL A 396 11.15 5.12 5.09
N GLN A 397 9.87 4.77 5.18
CA GLN A 397 8.79 5.43 4.42
C GLN A 397 8.62 6.91 4.83
N ILE A 398 8.68 7.18 6.14
CA ILE A 398 8.60 8.52 6.71
C ILE A 398 9.81 9.35 6.27
N ALA A 399 11.04 8.83 6.41
CA ALA A 399 12.25 9.49 5.89
C ALA A 399 12.14 9.79 4.39
N GLY A 400 11.52 8.86 3.66
CA GLY A 400 11.22 8.99 2.24
C GLY A 400 10.26 10.11 1.86
N ARG A 401 9.64 10.83 2.80
CA ARG A 401 8.79 12.02 2.55
C ARG A 401 9.61 13.28 2.30
N ALA A 402 10.79 13.39 2.90
CA ALA A 402 11.71 14.52 2.70
C ALA A 402 12.43 14.43 1.34
N GLY A 403 12.72 15.58 0.75
CA GLY A 403 13.53 15.71 -0.47
C GLY A 403 12.90 15.15 -1.77
N ARG A 404 11.57 14.99 -1.82
CA ARG A 404 10.87 14.33 -2.94
C ARG A 404 10.76 15.18 -4.22
N HIS A 405 10.82 16.50 -4.07
CA HIS A 405 10.68 17.41 -5.20
C HIS A 405 12.02 17.56 -5.91
N LYS A 406 12.03 17.55 -7.25
CA LYS A 406 13.28 17.64 -8.03
C LYS A 406 14.08 18.90 -7.69
N ASP A 407 13.39 20.02 -7.50
CA ASP A 407 14.01 21.31 -7.17
C ASP A 407 14.39 21.45 -5.69
N TYR A 408 13.87 20.58 -4.82
CA TYR A 408 14.18 20.55 -3.39
C TYR A 408 14.51 19.10 -2.99
N PRO A 409 15.66 18.60 -3.47
CA PRO A 409 16.06 17.21 -3.25
C PRO A 409 16.61 16.97 -1.84
N GLU A 410 16.96 18.05 -1.15
CA GLU A 410 17.40 18.05 0.23
C GLU A 410 16.20 18.11 1.19
N GLY A 411 16.41 17.66 2.41
CA GLY A 411 15.41 17.71 3.46
C GLY A 411 15.94 17.06 4.72
N LEU A 412 15.77 17.74 5.85
CA LEU A 412 16.22 17.25 7.13
C LEU A 412 15.31 16.11 7.58
N VAL A 413 15.90 14.98 7.99
CA VAL A 413 15.16 13.88 8.61
C VAL A 413 15.72 13.63 10.01
N LEU A 414 14.88 13.84 11.03
CA LEU A 414 15.24 13.63 12.43
C LEU A 414 14.41 12.51 13.05
N TYR A 415 15.11 11.55 13.66
CA TYR A 415 14.49 10.60 14.59
C TYR A 415 14.79 11.09 16.00
N LEU A 416 13.80 11.72 16.62
CA LEU A 416 13.87 12.23 17.98
C LEU A 416 13.47 11.13 18.95
N HIS A 417 14.33 10.83 19.93
CA HIS A 417 14.14 9.63 20.73
C HIS A 417 14.56 9.75 22.19
N HIS A 418 13.98 8.90 23.05
CA HIS A 418 14.40 8.64 24.43
C HIS A 418 14.99 7.21 24.55
N GLY A 419 16.07 6.97 23.81
CA GLY A 419 16.72 5.64 23.70
C GLY A 419 16.74 5.12 22.26
N ARG A 420 17.75 4.32 21.91
CA ARG A 420 17.92 3.83 20.52
C ARG A 420 17.34 2.42 20.38
N THR A 421 16.72 2.15 19.24
CA THR A 421 16.11 0.86 18.89
C THR A 421 16.78 0.27 17.66
N LYS A 422 16.60 -1.04 17.44
CA LYS A 422 17.15 -1.73 16.27
C LYS A 422 16.48 -1.24 14.98
N GLU A 423 15.20 -0.92 15.07
CA GLU A 423 14.36 -0.41 13.99
C GLU A 423 14.92 0.89 13.40
N MET A 424 15.30 1.85 14.27
CA MET A 424 15.95 3.09 13.84
C MET A 424 17.30 2.85 13.17
N ILE A 425 18.10 1.94 13.73
CA ILE A 425 19.44 1.62 13.21
C ILE A 425 19.32 0.95 11.85
N HIS A 426 18.45 -0.05 11.71
CA HIS A 426 18.24 -0.76 10.45
C HIS A 426 17.66 0.17 9.37
N ALA A 427 16.69 1.02 9.71
CA ALA A 427 16.14 2.01 8.77
C ALA A 427 17.24 2.92 8.20
N ARG A 428 18.10 3.46 9.07
CA ARG A 428 19.26 4.27 8.65
C ARG A 428 20.25 3.47 7.80
N GLN A 429 20.56 2.24 8.19
CA GLN A 429 21.48 1.37 7.45
C GLN A 429 20.94 1.01 6.06
N GLN A 430 19.63 0.75 5.94
CA GLN A 430 18.99 0.46 4.67
C GLN A 430 19.08 1.65 3.72
N ILE A 431 18.77 2.87 4.19
CA ILE A 431 18.89 4.11 3.39
C ILE A 431 20.34 4.31 2.93
N LEU A 432 21.31 4.14 3.83
CA LEU A 432 22.73 4.23 3.51
C LEU A 432 23.16 3.18 2.48
N SER A 433 22.69 1.95 2.62
CA SER A 433 22.98 0.86 1.67
C SER A 433 22.44 1.18 0.27
N MET A 434 21.22 1.70 0.17
CA MET A 434 20.62 2.13 -1.09
C MET A 434 21.41 3.28 -1.72
N ASN A 435 21.78 4.31 -0.95
CA ASN A 435 22.63 5.39 -1.44
C ASN A 435 23.99 4.88 -1.96
N ARG A 436 24.64 3.95 -1.26
CA ARG A 436 25.90 3.33 -1.73
C ARG A 436 25.71 2.55 -3.03
N LEU A 437 24.64 1.76 -3.13
CA LEU A 437 24.31 1.00 -4.33
C LEU A 437 24.02 1.92 -5.53
N ALA A 438 23.27 3.00 -5.30
CA ALA A 438 22.99 4.02 -6.30
C ALA A 438 24.28 4.69 -6.81
N LYS A 439 25.20 5.05 -5.89
CA LYS A 439 26.50 5.65 -6.25
C LYS A 439 27.34 4.68 -7.09
N LYS A 440 27.42 3.41 -6.65
CA LYS A 440 28.15 2.35 -7.38
C LYS A 440 27.62 2.13 -8.80
N ARG A 441 26.32 2.33 -9.02
CA ARG A 441 25.66 2.21 -10.34
C ARG A 441 25.65 3.51 -11.15
N GLY A 442 26.22 4.60 -10.65
CA GLY A 442 26.21 5.91 -11.31
C GLY A 442 24.81 6.50 -11.47
N LEU A 443 23.88 6.18 -10.55
CA LEU A 443 22.47 6.60 -10.62
C LEU A 443 22.17 7.88 -9.84
N ILE A 444 23.10 8.31 -9.01
CA ILE A 444 23.00 9.53 -8.21
C ILE A 444 24.20 10.42 -8.47
N LYS A 445 23.95 11.74 -8.42
CA LYS A 445 24.97 12.77 -8.55
C LYS A 445 25.74 12.97 -7.24
#